data_AF-A0A8J5TUX4-F1
#
_entry.id   AF-A0A8J5TUX4-F1
#
_cell.length_a   1.000
_cell.length_b   1.000
_cell.length_c   1.000
_cell.angle_alpha   90.00
_cell.angle_beta   90.00
_cell.angle_gamma   90.00
#
_symmetry.space_group_name_H-M   'P 1'
#
loop_
_entity.id
_entity.type
_entity.pdbx_description
1 polymer ?
#
loop_
_entity_poly.entity_id
_entity_poly.type
_entity_poly.pdbx_seq_one_letter_code
_entity_poly.pdbx_strand_id
1 'polypeptide(L)'
;LSINKLFQTTDIVRFLEETEVVPETLVVVVGPRSRAHALAHPKLHDTLHAFYLTTHDPSTPPDTSCSPGECEGEVEVYRRCLYCRGGQPGVTLLDRWHPLAGFVNNRSLIP
;
A
#
# COMPACT_ATOMS: atom_id res chain seq x y z
N LEU A 1 -4.16 19.85 11.37
CA LEU A 1 -3.62 18.80 10.47
C LEU A 1 -2.11 18.95 10.42
N SER A 2 -1.41 18.31 11.36
CA SER A 2 0.05 18.30 11.40
C SER A 2 0.50 16.95 11.93
N ILE A 3 1.27 16.23 11.12
CA ILE A 3 2.61 15.65 11.39
C ILE A 3 2.85 14.58 10.32
N ASN A 4 3.61 14.93 9.28
CA ASN A 4 4.25 13.96 8.39
C ASN A 4 5.49 13.42 9.13
N LYS A 5 5.34 12.30 9.83
CA LYS A 5 6.44 11.60 10.46
C LYS A 5 6.97 10.56 9.47
N LEU A 6 8.12 10.85 8.86
CA LEU A 6 8.82 9.90 8.00
C LEU A 6 9.73 9.03 8.87
N PHE A 7 9.49 7.72 8.89
CA PHE A 7 10.34 6.76 9.60
C PHE A 7 10.87 5.71 8.63
N GLN A 8 12.19 5.47 8.66
CA GLN A 8 12.84 4.40 7.93
C GLN A 8 13.15 3.27 8.91
N THR A 9 12.38 2.19 8.86
CA THR A 9 12.60 0.97 9.63
C THR A 9 12.82 -0.22 8.69
N THR A 10 13.76 -1.10 9.05
CA THR A 10 13.94 -2.40 8.38
C THR A 10 12.88 -3.42 8.77
N ASP A 11 12.08 -3.14 9.80
CA ASP A 11 10.96 -3.98 10.22
C ASP A 11 9.74 -3.12 10.54
N ILE A 12 8.74 -3.20 9.67
CA ILE A 12 7.49 -2.47 9.82
C ILE A 12 6.64 -3.00 10.98
N VAL A 13 6.70 -4.30 11.27
CA VAL A 13 5.87 -4.91 12.31
C VAL A 13 6.29 -4.35 13.66
N ARG A 14 7.59 -4.41 13.96
CA ARG A 14 8.16 -3.83 15.19
C ARG A 14 7.82 -2.35 15.34
N PHE A 15 7.91 -1.58 14.25
CA PHE A 15 7.57 -0.16 14.27
C PHE A 15 6.10 0.10 14.62
N LEU A 16 5.17 -0.70 14.08
CA LEU A 16 3.75 -0.60 14.39
C LEU A 16 3.42 -0.98 15.84
N GLU A 17 4.23 -1.85 16.46
CA GLU A 17 4.09 -2.21 17.87
C GLU A 17 4.56 -1.10 18.81
N GLU A 18 5.64 -0.41 18.45
CA GLU A 18 6.23 0.68 19.23
C GLU A 18 5.50 2.02 19.02
N THR A 19 4.77 2.17 17.92
CA THR A 19 4.07 3.41 17.57
C THR A 19 2.63 3.40 18.03
N GLU A 20 2.22 4.46 18.73
CA GLU A 20 0.82 4.71 19.02
C GLU A 20 0.12 5.23 17.75
N VAL A 21 -0.80 4.44 17.22
CA VAL A 21 -1.59 4.75 16.02
C VAL A 21 -2.99 5.14 16.46
N VAL A 22 -3.37 6.40 16.26
CA VAL A 22 -4.71 6.89 16.60
C VAL A 22 -5.66 6.76 15.40
N PRO A 23 -7.00 6.70 15.60
CA PRO A 23 -7.93 6.37 14.53
C PRO A 23 -7.90 7.31 13.32
N GLU A 24 -7.62 8.60 13.52
CA GLU A 24 -7.62 9.61 12.46
C GLU A 24 -6.29 9.62 11.66
N THR A 25 -5.40 8.67 11.91
CA THR A 25 -4.08 8.62 11.27
C THR A 25 -4.17 8.05 9.86
N LEU A 26 -3.58 8.78 8.89
CA LEU A 26 -3.23 8.26 7.58
C LEU A 26 -1.87 7.57 7.67
N VAL A 27 -1.81 6.28 7.36
CA VAL A 27 -0.55 5.52 7.33
C VAL A 27 -0.16 5.23 5.88
N VAL A 28 1.05 5.64 5.51
CA VAL A 28 1.66 5.30 4.22
C VAL A 28 2.96 4.57 4.48
N VAL A 29 3.06 3.37 3.90
CA VAL A 29 4.23 2.52 3.99
C VAL A 29 4.87 2.43 2.62
N VAL A 30 6.20 2.46 2.57
CA VAL A 30 6.95 2.21 1.34
C VAL A 30 7.90 1.04 1.57
N GLY A 31 7.92 0.07 0.66
CA GLY A 31 8.84 -1.06 0.78
C GLY A 31 8.66 -2.13 -0.29
N PRO A 32 9.30 -3.30 -0.13
CA PRO A 32 9.21 -4.39 -1.10
C PRO A 32 7.84 -5.07 -1.08
N ARG A 33 7.34 -5.48 -2.25
CA ARG A 33 6.00 -6.06 -2.45
C ARG A 33 5.70 -7.23 -1.53
N SER A 34 6.70 -8.07 -1.23
CA SER A 34 6.59 -9.21 -0.32
C SER A 34 6.08 -8.83 1.07
N ARG A 35 6.20 -7.56 1.48
CA ARG A 35 5.79 -7.04 2.78
C ARG A 35 4.48 -6.25 2.76
N ALA A 36 3.77 -6.18 1.62
CA ALA A 36 2.47 -5.49 1.55
C ALA A 36 1.43 -6.07 2.53
N HIS A 37 1.57 -7.34 2.90
CA HIS A 37 0.72 -8.00 3.92
C HIS A 37 0.81 -7.35 5.32
N ALA A 38 1.83 -6.52 5.59
CA ALA A 38 1.93 -5.75 6.83
C ALA A 38 0.74 -4.80 7.03
N LEU A 39 0.03 -4.43 5.96
CA LEU A 39 -1.23 -3.67 6.06
C LEU A 39 -2.35 -4.43 6.79
N ALA A 40 -2.26 -5.76 6.91
CA ALA A 40 -3.22 -6.55 7.68
C ALA A 40 -2.96 -6.51 9.20
N HIS A 41 -1.92 -5.79 9.65
CA HIS A 41 -1.55 -5.74 11.05
C HIS A 41 -2.67 -5.15 11.93
N PRO A 42 -2.99 -5.74 13.11
CA PRO A 42 -4.09 -5.29 13.96
C PRO A 42 -3.99 -3.83 14.42
N LYS A 43 -2.79 -3.27 14.58
CA LYS A 43 -2.61 -1.85 14.96
C LYS A 43 -3.10 -0.86 13.90
N LEU A 44 -3.22 -1.30 12.66
CA LEU A 44 -3.80 -0.51 11.58
C LEU A 44 -5.32 -0.71 11.50
N HIS A 45 -5.93 -1.37 12.50
CA HIS A 45 -7.36 -1.63 12.51
C HIS A 45 -8.18 -0.35 12.46
N ASP A 46 -7.80 0.60 13.32
CA ASP A 46 -8.58 1.79 13.59
C ASP A 46 -8.17 2.99 12.72
N THR A 47 -7.13 2.87 11.90
CA THR A 47 -6.68 3.97 11.05
C THR A 47 -7.71 4.34 9.99
N LEU A 48 -7.83 5.64 9.72
CA LEU A 48 -8.68 6.18 8.67
C LEU A 48 -8.33 5.56 7.32
N HIS A 49 -7.03 5.53 7.00
CA HIS A 49 -6.50 4.89 5.80
C HIS A 49 -5.10 4.31 6.07
N ALA A 50 -4.82 3.16 5.43
CA ALA A 50 -3.51 2.55 5.40
C ALA A 50 -3.16 2.11 3.97
N PHE A 51 -2.09 2.69 3.42
CA PHE A 51 -1.58 2.43 2.08
C PHE A 51 -0.17 1.84 2.13
N TYR A 52 0.14 1.00 1.15
CA TYR A 52 1.47 0.44 0.93
C TYR A 52 1.88 0.66 -0.51
N LEU A 53 2.98 1.36 -0.69
CA LEU A 53 3.57 1.69 -1.97
C LEU A 53 4.76 0.77 -2.20
N THR A 54 4.82 0.17 -3.38
CA THR A 54 5.93 -0.68 -3.77
C THR A 54 6.23 -0.50 -5.25
N THR A 55 7.49 -0.68 -5.63
CA THR A 55 7.86 -0.73 -7.05
C THR A 55 7.32 -2.02 -7.65
N HIS A 56 6.78 -1.94 -8.86
CA HIS A 56 6.36 -3.10 -9.61
C HIS A 56 7.57 -4.01 -9.87
N ASP A 57 7.41 -5.30 -9.57
CA ASP A 57 8.43 -6.32 -9.82
C ASP A 57 8.08 -7.10 -11.08
N PRO A 58 8.83 -6.93 -12.18
CA PRO A 58 8.55 -7.56 -13.47
C PRO A 58 8.74 -9.09 -13.45
N SER A 59 9.35 -9.64 -12.40
CA SER A 59 9.48 -11.10 -12.21
C SER A 59 8.20 -11.76 -11.70
N THR A 60 7.20 -10.97 -11.29
CA THR A 60 5.90 -11.49 -10.84
C THR A 60 5.06 -11.85 -12.08
N PRO A 61 4.45 -13.05 -12.15
CA PRO A 61 3.66 -13.46 -13.30
C PRO A 61 2.57 -12.42 -13.60
N PRO A 62 2.40 -12.05 -14.89
CA PRO A 62 1.55 -10.95 -15.25
C PRO A 62 0.09 -11.35 -15.03
N ASP A 63 -0.56 -10.68 -14.07
CA ASP A 63 -1.98 -10.37 -14.21
C ASP A 63 -2.10 -9.30 -15.34
N THR A 64 -1.87 -9.77 -16.57
CA THR A 64 -2.25 -9.26 -17.90
C THR A 64 -2.35 -7.74 -18.13
N SER A 65 -1.27 -6.97 -18.04
CA SER A 65 -1.31 -5.59 -18.61
C SER A 65 0.01 -4.94 -19.00
N CYS A 66 1.15 -5.56 -18.73
CA CYS A 66 2.44 -4.89 -18.87
C CYS A 66 3.35 -5.59 -19.88
N SER A 67 3.74 -4.89 -20.94
CA SER A 67 4.79 -5.35 -21.85
C SER A 67 6.18 -5.11 -21.21
N PRO A 68 7.21 -5.91 -21.55
CA PRO A 68 8.57 -5.67 -21.10
C PRO A 68 9.04 -4.25 -21.47
N GLY A 69 9.46 -3.45 -20.48
CA GLY A 69 9.91 -2.07 -20.64
C GLY A 69 8.82 -1.00 -20.49
N GLU A 70 7.53 -1.35 -20.54
CA GLU A 70 6.44 -0.38 -20.32
C GLU A 70 6.15 -0.15 -18.83
N CYS A 71 6.41 -1.15 -17.98
CA CYS A 71 6.10 -1.07 -16.55
C CYS A 71 7.34 -0.89 -15.66
N GLU A 72 8.47 -0.52 -16.26
CA GLU A 72 9.69 -0.20 -15.53
C GLU A 72 9.50 1.12 -14.75
N GLY A 73 9.62 1.05 -13.43
CA GLY A 73 9.39 2.20 -12.56
C GLY A 73 7.93 2.46 -12.18
N GLU A 74 7.01 1.55 -12.52
CA GLU A 74 5.64 1.63 -11.98
C GLU A 74 5.62 1.45 -10.46
N VAL A 75 4.72 2.17 -9.81
CA VAL A 75 4.45 2.04 -8.37
C VAL A 75 3.08 1.43 -8.19
N GLU A 76 3.04 0.29 -7.51
CA GLU A 76 1.81 -0.35 -7.09
C GLU A 76 1.35 0.21 -5.75
N VAL A 77 0.07 0.56 -5.67
CA VAL A 77 -0.55 1.06 -4.44
C VAL A 77 -1.50 0.02 -3.91
N TYR A 78 -1.18 -0.50 -2.74
CA TYR A 78 -2.03 -1.41 -2.01
C TYR A 78 -2.76 -0.66 -0.90
N ARG A 79 -4.00 -1.05 -0.65
CA ARG A 79 -4.79 -0.55 0.48
C ARG A 79 -5.20 -1.72 1.35
N ARG A 80 -5.24 -1.49 2.66
CA ARG A 80 -5.95 -2.39 3.57
C ARG A 80 -7.42 -2.34 3.23
N CYS A 81 -8.05 -3.51 3.14
CA CYS A 81 -9.48 -3.59 3.02
C CYS A 81 -10.04 -4.50 4.12
N LEU A 82 -11.06 -4.00 4.82
CA LEU A 82 -11.66 -4.66 5.98
C LEU A 82 -12.49 -5.88 5.59
N TYR A 83 -13.11 -5.86 4.40
CA TYR A 83 -14.12 -6.83 3.98
C TYR A 83 -14.05 -7.15 2.48
N CYS A 84 -12.91 -7.63 1.97
CA CYS A 84 -12.69 -7.76 0.52
C CYS A 84 -13.08 -9.15 -0.01
N ARG A 85 -12.67 -10.21 0.71
CA ARG A 85 -12.85 -11.60 0.31
C ARG A 85 -13.78 -12.30 1.29
N GLY A 86 -15.08 -12.26 1.01
CA GLY A 86 -16.09 -12.90 1.87
C GLY A 86 -16.12 -12.33 3.28
N GLY A 87 -15.84 -11.03 3.45
CA GLY A 87 -15.81 -10.37 4.75
C GLY A 87 -14.52 -10.52 5.54
N GLN A 88 -13.46 -11.11 4.99
CA GLN A 88 -12.15 -11.16 5.66
C GLN A 88 -11.31 -9.90 5.40
N PRO A 89 -10.54 -9.44 6.41
CA PRO A 89 -9.56 -8.38 6.22
C PRO A 89 -8.43 -8.88 5.33
N GLY A 90 -7.94 -7.99 4.47
CA GLY A 90 -6.86 -8.32 3.55
C GLY A 90 -6.23 -7.07 2.94
N VAL A 91 -5.46 -7.33 1.89
CA VAL A 91 -4.75 -6.29 1.14
C VAL A 91 -5.16 -6.42 -0.31
N THR A 92 -5.54 -5.29 -0.91
CA THR A 92 -5.99 -5.23 -2.29
C THR A 92 -5.12 -4.23 -3.04
N LEU A 93 -4.67 -4.60 -4.24
CA LEU A 93 -4.10 -3.64 -5.18
C LEU A 93 -5.21 -2.65 -5.53
N LEU A 94 -4.96 -1.38 -5.24
CA LEU A 94 -5.91 -0.29 -5.48
C LEU A 94 -5.68 0.30 -6.87
N ASP A 95 -4.43 0.60 -7.21
CA ASP A 95 -4.06 1.12 -8.53
C ASP A 95 -2.56 0.94 -8.80
N ARG A 96 -2.17 1.20 -10.05
CA ARG A 96 -0.79 1.37 -10.48
C ARG A 96 -0.56 2.81 -10.89
N TRP A 97 0.57 3.36 -10.46
CA TRP A 97 1.03 4.69 -10.85
C TRP A 97 2.17 4.52 -11.85
N HIS A 98 1.99 5.10 -13.03
CA HIS A 98 2.99 5.16 -14.07
C HIS A 98 3.67 6.54 -14.06
N PRO A 99 5.02 6.63 -14.14
CA PRO A 99 5.73 7.91 -14.02
C PRO A 99 5.29 9.00 -15.01
N LEU A 100 4.89 8.59 -16.21
CA LEU A 100 4.48 9.51 -17.28
C LEU A 100 2.96 9.74 -17.36
N ALA A 101 2.16 8.84 -16.78
CA ALA A 101 0.70 8.85 -16.97
C ALA A 101 -0.09 9.03 -15.67
N GLY A 102 0.57 8.93 -14.52
CA GLY A 102 -0.08 8.95 -13.21
C GLY A 102 -0.82 7.64 -12.93
N PHE A 103 -1.90 7.72 -12.17
CA PHE A 103 -2.72 6.56 -11.79
C PHE A 103 -3.54 6.02 -12.95
N VAL A 104 -3.47 4.70 -13.18
CA VAL A 104 -4.03 4.05 -14.38
C VAL A 104 -5.56 3.94 -14.32
N ASN A 105 -6.15 3.60 -13.18
CA ASN A 105 -7.59 3.31 -13.06
C ASN A 105 -8.40 4.39 -12.34
N ASN A 106 -7.77 5.52 -12.04
CA ASN A 106 -8.17 6.54 -11.08
C ASN A 106 -9.70 6.79 -10.93
N ARG A 107 -10.27 6.26 -9.84
CA ARG A 107 -11.43 6.83 -9.14
C ARG A 107 -10.97 7.12 -7.71
N SER A 108 -10.73 8.40 -7.39
CA SER A 108 -10.46 8.93 -6.04
C SER A 108 -9.86 7.92 -5.06
N LEU A 109 -8.54 7.72 -5.11
CA LEU A 109 -7.82 6.77 -4.22
C LEU A 109 -8.05 7.05 -2.73
N ILE A 110 -8.45 8.28 -2.42
CA ILE A 110 -8.84 8.76 -1.11
C ILE A 110 -10.24 9.40 -1.29
N PRO A 111 -11.31 8.79 -0.74
CA PRO A 111 -12.65 9.38 -0.75
C PRO A 111 -12.75 10.64 0.12
#